data_AF-A0A024Q8D7-F1
#
_entry.id   AF-A0A024Q8D7-F1
#
_cell.length_a   1.000
_cell.length_b   1.000
_cell.length_c   1.000
_cell.angle_alpha   90.00
_cell.angle_beta   90.00
_cell.angle_gamma   90.00
#
_symmetry.space_group_name_H-M   'P 1'
#
loop_
_entity.id
_entity.type
_entity.pdbx_description
1 polymer ?
#
loop_
_entity_poly.entity_id
_entity_poly.type
_entity_poly.pdbx_seq_one_letter_code
_entity_poly.pdbx_strand_id
1 'polypeptide(L)'
;MNYERLKTFLAVADKRSFSEAAKILHVTQPSVTIQIKELEMELDTRLFERSTKQVKLTPSAGILLNYATEIVRLGELAKKDILEAKDASCIMKEEWKW
;
A
#
# COMPACT_ATOMS: atom_id res chain seq x y z
N MET A 1 0.24 -11.47 -4.97
CA MET A 1 0.58 -10.11 -4.53
C MET A 1 -0.62 -9.57 -3.79
N ASN A 2 -0.49 -9.20 -2.52
CA ASN A 2 -1.60 -8.69 -1.71
C ASN A 2 -1.56 -7.15 -1.67
N TYR A 3 -2.72 -6.50 -1.81
CA TYR A 3 -2.86 -5.04 -1.80
C TYR A 3 -2.26 -4.39 -0.55
N GLU A 4 -2.47 -4.97 0.63
CA GLU A 4 -1.90 -4.47 1.89
C GLU A 4 -0.37 -4.61 1.92
N ARG A 5 0.18 -5.69 1.37
CA ARG A 5 1.65 -5.86 1.26
C ARG A 5 2.27 -4.80 0.35
N LEU A 6 1.57 -4.39 -0.72
CA LEU A 6 2.02 -3.30 -1.60
C LEU A 6 2.02 -1.96 -0.87
N LYS A 7 0.96 -1.65 -0.11
CA LYS A 7 0.91 -0.45 0.73
C LYS A 7 2.04 -0.42 1.75
N THR A 8 2.30 -1.56 2.39
CA THR A 8 3.40 -1.70 3.34
C THR A 8 4.76 -1.50 2.69
N PHE A 9 4.97 -2.07 1.50
CA PHE A 9 6.17 -1.83 0.72
C PHE A 9 6.37 -0.34 0.39
N LEU A 10 5.34 0.34 -0.10
CA LEU A 10 5.40 1.78 -0.41
C LEU A 10 5.71 2.62 0.83
N ALA A 11 5.09 2.32 1.98
CA ALA A 11 5.35 3.04 3.22
C ALA A 11 6.79 2.86 3.72
N VAL A 12 7.33 1.64 3.65
CA VAL A 12 8.73 1.37 4.02
C VAL A 12 9.70 2.03 3.04
N ALA A 13 9.39 2.03 1.75
CA ALA A 13 10.19 2.68 0.72
C ALA A 13 10.26 4.20 0.91
N ASP A 14 9.13 4.83 1.24
CA ASP A 14 9.03 6.27 1.52
C ASP A 14 9.79 6.66 2.80
N LYS A 15 9.53 5.95 3.91
CA LYS A 15 10.13 6.30 5.21
C LYS A 15 11.54 5.79 5.42
N ARG A 16 12.00 4.86 4.58
CA ARG A 16 13.27 4.14 4.76
C ARG A 16 13.43 3.59 6.19
N SER A 17 12.32 3.17 6.78
CA SER A 17 12.23 2.69 8.16
C SER A 17 11.00 1.81 8.35
N PHE A 18 11.22 0.58 8.81
CA PHE A 18 10.15 -0.36 9.14
C PHE A 18 9.31 0.13 10.34
N SER A 19 9.95 0.76 11.33
CA SER A 19 9.28 1.27 12.51
C SER A 19 8.40 2.48 12.20
N GLU A 20 8.86 3.41 11.36
CA GLU A 20 8.05 4.57 10.96
C GLU A 20 6.91 4.17 10.02
N ALA A 21 7.15 3.23 9.10
CA ALA A 21 6.08 2.67 8.26
C ALA A 21 4.98 2.02 9.11
N ALA A 22 5.36 1.27 10.16
CA ALA A 22 4.41 0.64 11.08
C ALA A 22 3.52 1.68 11.78
N LYS A 23 4.10 2.80 12.24
CA LYS A 23 3.36 3.90 12.87
C LYS A 23 2.33 4.52 11.91
N ILE A 24 2.71 4.76 10.66
CA ILE A 24 1.85 5.38 9.64
C ILE A 24 0.72 4.47 9.22
N LEU A 25 0.99 3.17 9.14
CA LEU A 25 0.00 2.16 8.77
C LEU A 25 -0.83 1.69 9.97
N HIS A 26 -0.57 2.21 11.17
CA HIS A 26 -1.23 1.81 12.42
C HIS A 26 -1.16 0.30 12.69
N VAL A 27 -0.01 -0.32 12.38
CA VAL A 27 0.27 -1.74 12.62
C VAL A 27 1.55 -1.91 13.44
N THR A 28 1.83 -3.14 13.86
CA THR A 28 3.09 -3.43 14.55
C THR A 28 4.26 -3.57 13.57
N GLN A 29 5.47 -3.23 13.99
CA GLN A 29 6.68 -3.40 13.17
C GLN A 29 6.96 -4.88 12.78
N PRO A 30 6.68 -5.89 13.63
CA PRO A 30 6.68 -7.29 13.20
C PRO A 30 5.71 -7.57 12.04
N SER A 31 4.50 -7.00 12.06
CA SER A 31 3.53 -7.14 10.96
C SER A 31 4.08 -6.59 9.64
N VAL A 32 4.68 -5.40 9.66
CA VAL A 32 5.35 -4.82 8.48
C VAL A 32 6.45 -5.76 7.97
N THR A 33 7.29 -6.27 8.87
CA THR A 33 8.40 -7.15 8.52
C THR A 33 7.91 -8.45 7.88
N ILE A 34 6.85 -9.06 8.41
CA ILE A 34 6.24 -10.27 7.86
C ILE A 34 5.69 -9.99 6.46
N GLN A 35 4.92 -8.91 6.30
CA GLN A 35 4.32 -8.55 5.01
C GLN A 35 5.37 -8.30 3.92
N ILE A 36 6.47 -7.62 4.26
CA ILE A 36 7.60 -7.44 3.31
C ILE A 36 8.26 -8.77 2.99
N LYS A 37 8.55 -9.62 3.98
CA LYS A 37 9.15 -10.94 3.74
C LYS A 37 8.28 -11.80 2.85
N GLU A 38 6.97 -11.82 3.09
CA GLU A 38 6.02 -12.55 2.25
C GLU A 38 6.00 -12.03 0.82
N LEU A 39 6.11 -10.72 0.63
CA LEU A 39 6.20 -10.11 -0.70
C LEU A 39 7.52 -10.48 -1.39
N GLU A 40 8.65 -10.44 -0.68
CA GLU A 40 9.96 -10.85 -1.18
C GLU A 40 10.00 -12.35 -1.55
N MET A 41 9.37 -13.21 -0.74
CA MET A 41 9.24 -14.64 -1.01
C MET A 41 8.38 -14.91 -2.26
N GLU A 42 7.28 -14.18 -2.40
CA GLU A 42 6.38 -14.34 -3.55
C GLU A 42 7.05 -13.92 -4.87
N LEU A 43 7.89 -12.88 -4.82
CA LEU A 43 8.60 -12.34 -5.98
C LEU A 43 9.98 -12.99 -6.21
N ASP A 44 10.37 -13.93 -5.36
CA ASP A 44 11.69 -14.56 -5.35
C ASP A 44 12.85 -13.56 -5.45
N THR A 45 12.71 -12.40 -4.80
CA THR A 45 13.70 -11.33 -4.87
C THR A 45 13.68 -10.48 -3.61
N ARG A 46 14.83 -9.88 -3.28
CA ARG A 46 14.91 -8.93 -2.17
C ARG A 46 14.53 -7.54 -2.65
N LEU A 47 13.74 -6.85 -1.85
CA LEU A 47 13.31 -5.47 -2.08
C LEU A 47 14.14 -4.50 -1.22
N PHE A 48 14.64 -4.96 -0.08
CA PHE A 48 15.47 -4.14 0.81
C PHE A 48 16.83 -4.78 1.12
N GLU A 49 17.84 -3.93 1.30
CA GLU A 49 19.17 -4.37 1.77
C GLU A 49 19.14 -4.74 3.25
N ARG A 50 19.89 -5.80 3.62
CA ARG A 50 20.06 -6.24 5.02
C ARG A 50 21.13 -5.41 5.74
N SER A 51 20.89 -4.12 5.94
CA SER A 51 21.73 -3.27 6.78
C SER A 51 20.96 -2.78 8.00
N THR A 52 21.56 -2.89 9.17
CA THR A 52 20.96 -2.46 10.45
C THR A 52 20.93 -0.95 10.63
N LYS A 53 21.73 -0.21 9.84
CA LYS A 53 21.85 1.25 9.99
C LYS A 53 20.89 2.04 9.10
N GLN A 54 20.51 1.49 7.94
CA GLN A 54 19.66 2.20 6.99
C GLN A 54 18.93 1.22 6.08
N VAL A 55 17.64 1.45 5.88
CA VAL A 55 16.86 0.75 4.87
C VAL A 55 17.20 1.33 3.50
N LYS A 56 17.67 0.47 2.59
CA LYS A 56 17.98 0.83 1.20
C LYS A 56 17.20 -0.06 0.25
N LEU A 57 16.75 0.53 -0.86
CA LEU A 57 16.02 -0.16 -1.92
C LEU A 57 17.01 -0.90 -2.83
N THR A 58 16.65 -2.13 -3.20
CA THR A 58 17.36 -2.86 -4.25
C THR A 58 16.92 -2.36 -5.65
N PRO A 59 17.63 -2.72 -6.73
CA PRO A 59 17.16 -2.46 -8.09
C PRO A 59 15.76 -3.05 -8.36
N SER A 60 15.48 -4.26 -7.87
CA SER A 60 14.16 -4.90 -7.96
C SER A 60 13.06 -4.07 -7.29
N ALA A 61 13.37 -3.45 -6.15
CA ALA A 61 12.42 -2.56 -5.50
C ALA A 61 12.14 -1.29 -6.29
N GLY A 62 13.10 -0.78 -7.07
CA GLY A 62 12.86 0.34 -7.98
C GLY A 62 11.81 0.00 -9.06
N ILE A 63 11.86 -1.21 -9.60
CA ILE A 63 10.86 -1.70 -10.57
C ILE A 63 9.49 -1.82 -9.87
N LEU A 64 9.45 -2.46 -8.71
CA LEU A 64 8.22 -2.65 -7.96
C LEU A 64 7.60 -1.32 -7.53
N LEU A 65 8.41 -0.32 -7.17
CA LEU A 65 7.94 1.00 -6.75
C LEU A 65 7.06 1.66 -7.82
N ASN A 66 7.46 1.59 -9.08
CA ASN A 66 6.69 2.15 -10.18
C ASN A 66 5.31 1.46 -10.31
N TYR A 67 5.29 0.13 -10.35
CA TYR A 67 4.04 -0.62 -10.50
C TYR A 67 3.15 -0.54 -9.26
N ALA A 68 3.71 -0.69 -8.05
CA ALA A 68 2.96 -0.64 -6.81
C ALA A 68 2.29 0.72 -6.60
N THR A 69 2.98 1.82 -6.96
CA THR A 69 2.41 3.17 -6.89
C THR A 69 1.18 3.29 -7.77
N GLU A 70 1.25 2.80 -9.01
CA GLU A 70 0.11 2.89 -9.94
C GLU A 70 -1.05 1.98 -9.52
N ILE A 71 -0.77 0.75 -9.08
CA ILE A 71 -1.79 -0.18 -8.58
C ILE A 71 -2.54 0.42 -7.39
N VAL A 72 -1.82 0.99 -6.42
CA VAL A 72 -2.45 1.62 -5.24
C VAL A 72 -3.22 2.86 -5.65
N ARG A 73 -2.68 3.71 -6.54
CA ARG A 73 -3.38 4.90 -7.05
C ARG A 73 -4.71 4.54 -7.72
N LEU A 74 -4.70 3.57 -8.63
CA LEU A 74 -5.91 3.10 -9.31
C LEU A 74 -6.91 2.50 -8.33
N GLY A 75 -6.43 1.73 -7.35
CA GLY A 75 -7.29 1.16 -6.30
C GLY A 75 -7.98 2.23 -5.45
N GLU A 76 -7.28 3.30 -5.08
CA GLU A 76 -7.87 4.40 -4.31
C GLU A 76 -8.83 5.25 -5.15
N LEU A 77 -8.53 5.50 -6.44
CA LEU A 77 -9.47 6.15 -7.36
C LEU A 77 -10.76 5.35 -7.52
N ALA A 78 -10.66 4.05 -7.77
CA ALA A 78 -11.83 3.18 -7.90
C ALA A 78 -12.70 3.22 -6.63
N LYS A 79 -12.10 3.21 -5.44
CA LYS A 79 -12.86 3.36 -4.19
C LYS A 79 -13.56 4.70 -4.10
N LYS A 80 -12.87 5.78 -4.45
CA LYS A 80 -13.43 7.14 -4.42
C LYS A 80 -14.64 7.24 -5.35
N ASP A 81 -14.50 6.83 -6.61
CA ASP A 81 -15.56 6.95 -7.62
C ASP A 81 -16.81 6.15 -7.21
N ILE A 82 -16.64 4.97 -6.60
CA ILE A 82 -17.75 4.16 -6.10
C ILE A 82 -18.45 4.81 -4.90
N LEU A 83 -17.70 5.45 -3.99
CA LEU A 83 -18.29 6.19 -2.87
C LEU A 83 -19.07 7.40 -3.35
N GLU A 84 -18.53 8.17 -4.29
CA GLU A 84 -19.23 9.32 -4.89
C GLU A 84 -20.49 8.89 -5.65
N ALA A 85 -20.44 7.77 -6.39
CA ALA A 85 -21.62 7.23 -7.08
C ALA A 85 -22.72 6.78 -6.10
N LYS A 86 -22.34 6.21 -4.95
CA LYS A 86 -23.28 5.84 -3.88
C LYS A 86 -23.98 7.07 -3.31
N ASP A 87 -23.24 8.14 -3.04
CA ASP A 87 -23.79 9.37 -2.48
C ASP A 87 -24.76 10.05 -3.46
N ALA A 88 -24.44 10.06 -4.76
CA ALA A 88 -25.32 10.56 -5.82
C ALA A 88 -26.64 9.76 -5.94
N SER A 89 -26.59 8.44 -5.74
CA SER A 89 -27.77 7.58 -5.75
C SER A 89 -28.68 7.75 -4.52
N CYS A 90 -28.15 8.29 -3.42
CA CYS A 90 -28.90 8.56 -2.19
C CYS A 90 -29.72 9.85 -2.31
N ILE A 91 -29.13 10.90 -2.91
CA ILE A 91 -29.79 12.20 -3.13
C ILE A 91 -31.03 12.04 -4.02
N MET A 92 -30.96 11.20 -5.06
CA MET A 92 -32.08 10.97 -5.98
C MET A 92 -33.27 10.23 -5.37
N LYS A 93 -33.12 9.56 -4.22
CA LYS A 93 -34.21 8.82 -3.56
C LYS A 93 -35.05 9.67 -2.61
N GLU A 94 -34.57 10.85 -2.22
CA GLU A 94 -35.30 11.73 -1.29
C GLU A 94 -36.27 12.70 -1.99
N GLU A 95 -36.13 12.91 -3.31
CA GLU A 95 -37.00 13.82 -4.07
C GLU A 95 -38.35 13.21 -4.52
N TRP A 96 -38.53 11.89 -4.39
CA TRP A 96 -39.73 11.17 -4.84
C TRP A 96 -40.54 10.59 -3.68
N LYS A 97 -40.78 11.39 -2.65
CA LYS A 97 -41.83 11.12 -1.67
C LYS A 97 -42.93 12.18 -1.78
N TRP A 98 -43.86 11.92 -2.70
CA TRP A 98 -45.22 12.45 -2.64
C TRP A 98 -46.14 11.32 -2.21
#